data_AF-A0A1Z8VXT1-F1
#
_entry.id   AF-A0A1Z8VXT1-F1
#
_cell.length_a   1.000
_cell.length_b   1.000
_cell.length_c   1.000
_cell.angle_alpha   90.00
_cell.angle_beta   90.00
_cell.angle_gamma   90.00
#
_symmetry.space_group_name_H-M   'P 1'
#
loop_
_entity.id
_entity.type
_entity.pdbx_description
1 polymer ?
#
loop_
_entity_poly.entity_id
_entity_poly.type
_entity_poly.pdbx_seq_one_letter_code
_entity_poly.pdbx_strand_id
1 'polypeptide(L)' 'MKARKDKIINSVIEKILKRSEAGYKKYGVGLDKDEQTLDTWLNHLQEELMDAVNYIEKARSVLRDEIEECYIQDAKKD' A
#
# COMPACT_ATOMS: atom_id res chain seq x y z
N MET A 1 14.61 -1.31 -22.77
CA MET A 1 13.59 -2.35 -22.49
C MET A 1 12.22 -1.75 -22.80
N LYS A 2 11.51 -2.18 -23.85
CA LYS A 2 10.22 -1.59 -24.21
C LYS A 2 9.14 -2.28 -23.38
N ALA A 3 8.84 -1.73 -22.20
CA ALA A 3 7.73 -2.20 -21.38
C ALA A 3 6.47 -2.21 -22.25
N ARG A 4 5.74 -3.33 -22.23
CA ARG A 4 4.40 -3.44 -22.85
C ARG A 4 3.57 -2.23 -22.37
N LYS A 5 2.66 -1.70 -23.20
CA LYS A 5 1.77 -0.56 -22.86
C LYS A 5 0.72 -0.92 -21.78
N ASP A 6 1.11 -1.71 -20.78
CA ASP A 6 0.28 -2.04 -19.65
C ASP A 6 0.29 -0.85 -18.68
N LYS A 7 -0.80 -0.08 -18.72
CA LYS A 7 -0.97 1.11 -17.89
C LYS A 7 -0.96 0.76 -16.39
N ILE A 8 -1.42 -0.43 -16.02
CA ILE A 8 -1.46 -0.87 -14.63
C ILE A 8 -0.03 -1.12 -14.15
N ILE A 9 0.76 -1.88 -14.93
CA ILE A 9 2.16 -2.15 -14.59
C ILE A 9 2.97 -0.85 -14.49
N ASN A 10 2.80 0.08 -15.44
CA ASN A 10 3.50 1.37 -15.39
C ASN A 10 3.10 2.19 -14.14
N SER A 11 1.82 2.19 -13.75
CA SER A 11 1.38 2.87 -12.53
C SER A 11 2.02 2.27 -11.28
N VAL A 12 2.16 0.94 -11.22
CA VAL A 12 2.84 0.28 -10.10
C VAL A 12 4.33 0.64 -10.06
N ILE A 13 5.01 0.64 -11.21
CA ILE A 13 6.42 1.06 -11.31
C ILE A 13 6.60 2.50 -10.81
N GLU A 14 5.73 3.43 -11.23
CA GLU A 14 5.78 4.82 -10.75
C GLU A 14 5.59 4.92 -9.23
N LYS A 15 4.70 4.10 -8.65
CA LYS A 15 4.52 4.06 -7.19
C LYS A 15 5.78 3.56 -6.48
N ILE A 16 6.46 2.55 -7.02
CA ILE A 16 7.72 2.04 -6.47
C ILE A 16 8.79 3.13 -6.51
N LEU A 17 8.96 3.82 -7.63
CA LEU A 17 9.92 4.92 -7.77
C LEU A 17 9.64 6.06 -6.77
N LYS A 18 8.38 6.49 -6.64
CA LYS A 18 7.98 7.51 -5.66
C LYS A 18 8.26 7.10 -4.22
N ARG A 19 8.02 5.82 -3.87
CA ARG A 19 8.38 5.29 -2.55
C ARG A 19 9.90 5.30 -2.32
N SER A 20 10.68 4.95 -3.34
CA SER A 20 12.15 5.04 -3.27
C SER A 20 12.62 6.46 -3.03
N GLU A 21 12.06 7.45 -3.72
CA GLU A 21 12.40 8.87 -3.50
C GLU A 21 12.02 9.35 -2.10
N ALA A 22 10.85 8.95 -1.59
CA ALA A 22 10.42 9.28 -0.23
C ALA A 22 11.35 8.67 0.82
N GLY A 23 11.75 7.40 0.64
CA GLY A 23 12.74 6.74 1.49
C GLY A 23 14.08 7.47 1.48
N TYR A 24 14.58 7.84 0.29
CA TYR A 24 15.82 8.61 0.17
C TYR A 24 15.73 9.98 0.85
N LYS A 25 14.58 10.67 0.75
CA LYS A 25 14.36 11.93 1.47
C LYS A 25 14.32 11.75 3.00
N LYS A 26 13.79 10.62 3.48
CA LYS A 26 13.70 10.30 4.92
C LYS A 26 15.06 9.94 5.52
N TYR A 27 15.84 9.11 4.83
CA TYR A 27 17.07 8.54 5.38
C TYR A 27 18.36 9.17 4.81
N GLY A 28 18.27 9.95 3.73
CA GLY A 28 19.41 10.59 3.06
C GLY A 28 20.31 9.64 2.28
N VAL A 29 19.98 8.34 2.26
CA VAL A 29 20.78 7.27 1.67
C VAL A 29 19.90 6.31 0.88
N GLY A 30 20.48 5.66 -0.13
CA GLY A 30 19.84 4.58 -0.86
C GLY A 30 19.89 3.27 -0.06
N LEU A 31 18.91 2.38 -0.29
CA LEU A 31 18.86 1.06 0.34
C LEU A 31 20.14 0.23 0.14
N ASP A 32 20.86 0.45 -0.97
CA ASP A 32 22.13 -0.22 -1.29
C ASP A 32 23.30 0.22 -0.40
N LYS A 33 23.22 1.39 0.22
CA LYS A 33 24.27 2.01 1.05
C LYS A 33 23.85 2.22 2.49
N ASP A 34 22.66 1.77 2.86
CA ASP A 34 22.11 1.93 4.18
C ASP A 34 22.71 0.86 5.12
N GLU A 35 23.46 1.30 6.14
CA GLU A 35 24.18 0.43 7.07
C GLU A 35 23.38 0.10 8.34
N GLN A 36 22.05 0.28 8.31
CA GLN A 36 21.19 -0.12 9.42
C GLN A 36 21.33 -1.61 9.77
N THR A 37 21.16 -1.91 11.07
CA THR A 37 21.26 -3.27 11.58
C THR A 37 20.12 -4.15 11.07
N LEU A 38 20.33 -5.48 11.03
CA LEU A 38 19.27 -6.42 10.69
C LEU A 38 18.03 -6.26 11.58
N ASP A 39 18.22 -6.02 12.88
CA ASP A 39 17.11 -5.79 13.82
C ASP A 39 16.26 -4.57 13.42
N THR A 40 16.92 -3.47 13.03
CA THR A 40 16.24 -2.27 12.54
C THR A 40 15.42 -2.56 11.28
N TRP A 41 15.98 -3.33 10.33
CA TRP A 41 15.25 -3.74 9.13
C TRP A 41 14.05 -4.63 9.43
N LEU A 42 14.19 -5.56 10.37
CA LEU A 42 13.10 -6.43 10.80
C LEU A 42 11.99 -5.65 11.51
N ASN A 43 12.35 -4.67 12.34
CA ASN A 43 11.39 -3.79 12.98
C ASN A 43 10.61 -2.95 11.97
N HIS A 44 11.28 -2.32 10.99
CA HIS A 44 10.60 -1.59 9.91
C HIS A 44 9.66 -2.50 9.11
N LEU A 45 10.09 -3.73 8.80
CA LEU A 45 9.23 -4.70 8.13
C LEU A 45 8.00 -5.06 8.98
N GLN A 46 8.20 -5.29 10.29
CA GLN A 46 7.11 -5.60 11.20
C GLN A 46 6.08 -4.46 11.29
N GLU A 47 6.54 -3.21 11.35
CA GLU A 47 5.67 -2.01 11.33
C GLU A 47 4.84 -1.95 10.04
N GLU A 48 5.47 -2.09 8.87
CA GLU A 48 4.76 -2.05 7.58
C GLU A 48 3.77 -3.22 7.41
N LEU A 49 4.07 -4.39 8.00
CA LEU A 49 3.13 -5.53 8.02
C LEU A 49 1.94 -5.26 8.94
N MET A 50 2.12 -4.59 10.08
CA MET A 50 1.01 -4.16 10.93
C MET A 50 0.12 -3.16 10.21
N ASP A 51 0.69 -2.20 9.48
CA ASP A 51 -0.06 -1.26 8.63
C ASP A 51 -0.86 -1.99 7.55
N ALA A 52 -0.28 -3.02 6.91
CA ALA A 52 -0.99 -3.85 5.95
C ALA A 52 -2.20 -4.56 6.58
N VAL A 53 -2.06 -5.11 7.79
CA VAL A 53 -3.19 -5.72 8.53
C VAL A 53 -4.27 -4.69 8.82
N ASN A 54 -3.91 -3.48 9.24
CA ASN A 54 -4.86 -2.37 9.47
C ASN A 54 -5.62 -2.00 8.18
N TYR A 55 -4.94 -1.91 7.04
CA TYR A 55 -5.57 -1.64 5.76
C TYR A 55 -6.53 -2.75 5.33
N ILE A 56 -6.20 -4.02 5.59
CA ILE A 56 -7.10 -5.15 5.33
C ILE A 56 -8.38 -5.01 6.16
N GLU A 57 -8.29 -4.74 7.47
CA GLU A 57 -9.48 -4.59 8.29
C GLU A 57 -10.32 -3.39 7.85
N LYS A 58 -9.70 -2.26 7.52
CA LYS A 58 -10.44 -1.09 7.01
C LYS A 58 -11.14 -1.41 5.67
N ALA A 59 -10.46 -2.08 4.74
CA ALA A 59 -11.06 -2.47 3.47
C ALA A 59 -12.27 -3.40 3.66
N ARG A 60 -12.17 -4.35 4.60
CA ARG A 60 -13.29 -5.23 4.98
C ARG A 60 -14.45 -4.45 5.59
N SER A 61 -14.18 -3.47 6.44
CA SER A 61 -15.20 -2.59 7.00
C SER A 61 -15.93 -1.82 5.91
N VAL A 62 -15.18 -1.16 5.02
CA VAL A 62 -15.76 -0.38 3.91
C VAL A 62 -16.63 -1.25 3.02
N LEU A 63 -16.17 -2.47 2.68
CA LEU A 63 -16.97 -3.40 1.88
C LEU A 63 -18.28 -3.81 2.57
N ARG A 64 -18.27 -4.02 3.90
CA ARG A 64 -19.50 -4.32 4.65
C ARG A 64 -20.48 -3.15 4.59
N ASP A 65 -19.98 -1.94 4.80
CA ASP A 65 -20.79 -0.71 4.78
C ASP A 65 -21.41 -0.50 3.39
N GLU A 66 -20.63 -0.65 2.32
CA GLU A 66 -21.10 -0.56 0.92
C GLU A 66 -22.20 -1.59 0.61
N ILE A 67 -22.04 -2.83 1.08
CA ILE A 67 -23.04 -3.89 0.91
C ILE A 67 -24.32 -3.57 1.69
N GLU A 68 -24.20 -3.10 2.94
CA GLU A 68 -25.34 -2.72 3.78
C GLU A 68 -26.13 -1.54 3.17
N GLU A 69 -25.43 -0.54 2.63
CA GLU A 69 -26.05 0.57 1.91
C GLU A 69 -26.84 0.09 0.68
N CYS A 70 -26.30 -0.86 -0.09
CA CYS A 70 -27.03 -1.48 -1.21
C CYS A 70 -28.32 -2.15 -0.75
N TYR A 71 -28.28 -2.95 0.34
CA TYR A 71 -29.47 -3.60 0.87
C TYR A 71 -30.54 -2.60 1.35
N ILE A 72 -30.14 -1.53 2.03
CA ILE A 72 -31.06 -0.47 2.47
C ILE A 72 -31.72 0.24 1.28
N GLN A 73 -30.97 0.49 0.20
CA GLN A 73 -31.51 1.13 -1.00
C GLN A 73 -32.55 0.25 -1.70
N ASP A 74 -32.31 -1.07 -1.77
CA ASP A 74 -33.26 -1.98 -2.42
C ASP A 74 -34.53 -2.17 -1.58
N ALA A 75 -34.41 -2.24 -0.24
CA ALA A 75 -35.57 -2.30 0.66
C ALA A 75 -36.43 -1.02 0.68
N LYS A 76 -35.92 0.11 0.17
CA LYS A 76 -36.66 1.39 0.05
C LYS A 76 -37.36 1.56 -1.30
N LYS A 77 -37.12 0.66 -2.27
CA LYS A 77 -37.73 0.70 -3.60
C LYS A 77 -39.04 -0.11 -3.67
N ASP A 78 -39.31 -0.93 -2.67
CA ASP A 78 -40.59 -1.59 -2.42
C ASP A 78 -41.51 -0.72 -1.54
#